data_AF-A0A1G0JQ90-F1
#
_entry.id   AF-A0A1G0JQ90-F1
#
_cell.length_a   1.000
_cell.length_b   1.000
_cell.length_c   1.000
_cell.angle_alpha   90.00
_cell.angle_beta   90.00
_cell.angle_gamma   90.00
#
_symmetry.space_group_name_H-M   'P 1'
#
loop_
_entity.id
_entity.type
_entity.pdbx_description
1 polymer ?
#
loop_
_entity_poly.entity_id
_entity_poly.type
_entity_poly.pdbx_seq_one_letter_code
_entity_poly.pdbx_strand_id
1 'polypeptide(L)'
;MKTYLLYILSFLIFIAPAPGQAEQIPPHLATMAAQLYKGVEDNLKSKKLNPERRKVLEESARTLRGMGVHRWSTKPAKISGALPEVAERLKLDLTKEQDRNMLAEFISWRTDKDTEEALRVFEKKMDRPVSQDERNKKAAEIDAAISTAQEKLEKTYISAPKDGRTVQMKWQPDASRFFMKILDDGSGKSEEFATAFTGDVHTEISKNGEDMTLSVKPSNKPLQAITQGDIESLRGNILGEWEDEETGEIYRFSATDKKIGEILPPREVFDQRIEQVKEKIESIKETKIFKWQNPDTGEIVKQEKFRRLKEPFEFVGKEYALVNAEEEIARLEKEITELKIERDGGKLPLVEQYDPAGFGELSSSNKAGPITVMVSRPDGYSYKYDQAVFDGRRITAKRTYRDVRDIENLKLPERIRNQAIDNGWNPPGWLDLDTSIDAETGDMVLEGSTWALHVTYSSFFGDPPNIDRIHSPYPRSRVLQKSGTGFEVAEGAASNFVP
;
A
#
# COMPACT_ATOMS: atom_id res chain seq x y z
N MET A 1 -13.06 -2.62 44.04
CA MET A 1 -11.61 -2.38 44.28
C MET A 1 -10.86 -2.99 43.12
N LYS A 2 -10.22 -2.12 42.31
CA LYS A 2 -9.23 -2.39 41.25
C LYS A 2 -9.72 -3.17 40.00
N THR A 3 -10.15 -2.50 38.92
CA THR A 3 -9.38 -1.89 37.80
C THR A 3 -8.82 -2.86 36.74
N TYR A 4 -9.14 -2.51 35.47
CA TYR A 4 -8.36 -2.71 34.22
C TYR A 4 -8.24 -4.16 33.69
N LEU A 5 -8.14 -4.48 32.39
CA LEU A 5 -7.81 -3.74 31.17
C LEU A 5 -8.12 -4.65 29.95
N LEU A 6 -8.52 -4.02 28.82
CA LEU A 6 -8.20 -4.34 27.41
C LEU A 6 -8.15 -5.81 26.90
N TYR A 7 -9.03 -6.11 25.93
CA TYR A 7 -8.71 -6.98 24.80
C TYR A 7 -8.33 -6.10 23.60
N ILE A 8 -7.04 -5.85 23.41
CA ILE A 8 -6.46 -5.34 22.15
C ILE A 8 -5.72 -6.52 21.52
N LEU A 9 -6.18 -6.95 20.35
CA LEU A 9 -5.50 -7.94 19.51
C LEU A 9 -4.70 -7.21 18.43
N SER A 10 -3.60 -6.61 18.87
CA SER A 10 -2.45 -6.27 18.03
C SER A 10 -1.26 -6.71 18.85
N PHE A 11 -0.33 -7.47 18.27
CA PHE A 11 1.12 -7.34 18.47
C PHE A 11 1.85 -8.58 17.95
N LEU A 12 2.75 -8.32 16.99
CA LEU A 12 4.13 -8.81 16.98
C LEU A 12 4.31 -10.25 17.46
N ILE A 13 4.31 -11.19 16.51
CA ILE A 13 5.05 -12.44 16.72
C ILE A 13 6.54 -12.09 16.59
N PHE A 14 7.13 -11.69 17.72
CA PHE A 14 8.55 -11.74 17.98
C PHE A 14 9.01 -13.20 17.85
N ILE A 15 9.70 -13.53 16.77
CA ILE A 15 10.56 -14.73 16.74
C ILE A 15 12.00 -14.23 16.87
N ALA A 16 12.57 -14.41 18.05
CA ALA A 16 14.02 -14.26 18.26
C ALA A 16 14.78 -15.30 17.40
N PRO A 17 16.01 -15.00 16.97
CA PRO A 17 16.54 -15.47 15.69
C PRO A 17 17.25 -16.81 15.82
N ALA A 18 16.78 -17.82 15.08
CA ALA A 18 17.56 -19.01 14.80
C ALA A 18 18.47 -18.76 13.57
N PRO A 19 19.69 -19.31 13.53
CA PRO A 19 20.57 -19.26 12.38
C PRO A 19 20.03 -20.21 11.30
N GLY A 20 19.02 -19.78 10.54
CA GLY A 20 18.30 -20.62 9.56
C GLY A 20 17.93 -19.91 8.26
N GLN A 21 18.50 -18.73 7.95
CA GLN A 21 18.06 -17.93 6.80
C GLN A 21 18.37 -18.53 5.41
N ALA A 22 19.23 -19.56 5.32
CA ALA A 22 19.45 -20.27 4.05
C ALA A 22 18.38 -21.34 3.75
N GLU A 23 17.62 -21.82 4.76
CA GLU A 23 16.67 -22.94 4.61
C GLU A 23 15.26 -22.52 4.15
N GLN A 24 14.97 -21.22 3.99
CA GLN A 24 13.64 -20.72 3.57
C GLN A 24 13.61 -20.11 2.16
N ILE A 25 14.75 -19.91 1.51
CA ILE A 25 14.80 -19.33 0.16
C ILE A 25 14.71 -20.46 -0.88
N PRO A 26 13.82 -20.34 -1.89
CA PRO A 26 13.77 -21.31 -2.97
C PRO A 26 15.17 -21.53 -3.59
N PRO A 27 15.68 -22.76 -3.70
CA PRO A 27 17.07 -23.02 -4.07
C PRO A 27 17.50 -22.43 -5.42
N HIS A 28 16.57 -22.33 -6.38
CA HIS A 28 16.84 -21.72 -7.68
C HIS A 28 17.02 -20.20 -7.59
N LEU A 29 16.18 -19.51 -6.81
CA LEU A 29 16.34 -18.06 -6.57
C LEU A 29 17.64 -17.77 -5.82
N ALA A 30 17.98 -18.57 -4.80
CA ALA A 30 19.24 -18.43 -4.07
C ALA A 30 20.46 -18.61 -4.99
N THR A 31 20.41 -19.60 -5.88
CA THR A 31 21.47 -19.85 -6.87
C THR A 31 21.63 -18.69 -7.84
N MET A 32 20.52 -18.22 -8.43
CA MET A 32 20.52 -17.10 -9.37
C MET A 32 21.02 -15.81 -8.71
N ALA A 33 20.59 -15.53 -7.48
CA ALA A 33 21.09 -14.41 -6.69
C ALA A 33 22.60 -14.50 -6.42
N ALA A 34 23.10 -15.70 -6.09
CA ALA A 34 24.53 -15.92 -5.85
C ALA A 34 25.38 -15.74 -7.12
N GLN A 35 24.89 -16.24 -8.26
CA GLN A 35 25.55 -16.07 -9.56
C GLN A 35 25.59 -14.60 -9.97
N LEU A 36 24.45 -13.91 -9.87
CA LEU A 36 24.35 -12.49 -10.18
C LEU A 36 25.25 -11.65 -9.28
N TYR A 37 25.21 -11.85 -7.96
CA TYR A 37 26.06 -11.13 -7.00
C TYR A 37 27.55 -11.27 -7.32
N LYS A 38 28.03 -12.50 -7.60
CA LYS A 38 29.43 -12.72 -7.97
C LYS A 38 29.77 -12.08 -9.31
N GLY A 39 28.86 -12.15 -10.28
CA GLY A 39 29.05 -11.55 -11.60
C GLY A 39 29.20 -10.02 -11.56
N VAL A 40 28.63 -9.35 -10.56
CA VAL A 40 28.72 -7.88 -10.41
C VAL A 40 29.68 -7.42 -9.31
N GLU A 41 30.43 -8.33 -8.68
CA GLU A 41 31.23 -8.00 -7.49
C GLU A 41 32.29 -6.91 -7.79
N ASP A 42 32.87 -6.93 -8.99
CA ASP A 42 33.82 -5.92 -9.43
C ASP A 42 33.16 -4.56 -9.67
N ASN A 43 31.92 -4.55 -10.18
CA ASN A 43 31.15 -3.34 -10.39
C ASN A 43 30.79 -2.66 -9.06
N LEU A 44 30.48 -3.45 -8.02
CA LEU A 44 30.26 -2.95 -6.65
C LEU A 44 31.49 -2.26 -6.06
N LYS A 45 32.70 -2.62 -6.51
CA LYS A 45 33.99 -2.05 -6.05
C LYS A 45 34.46 -0.89 -6.93
N SER A 46 33.70 -0.50 -7.95
CA SER A 46 34.12 0.50 -8.94
C SER A 46 34.25 1.90 -8.33
N LYS A 47 35.46 2.47 -8.42
CA LYS A 47 35.75 3.86 -7.99
C LYS A 47 35.30 4.92 -8.99
N LYS A 48 34.70 4.53 -10.13
CA LYS A 48 34.27 5.47 -11.18
C LYS A 48 32.90 6.11 -10.90
N LEU A 49 32.14 5.56 -9.95
CA LEU A 49 30.84 6.09 -9.55
C LEU A 49 30.98 7.32 -8.65
N ASN A 50 29.96 8.20 -8.65
CA ASN A 50 29.89 9.30 -7.70
C ASN A 50 29.86 8.77 -6.24
N PRO A 51 30.27 9.58 -5.23
CA PRO A 51 30.38 9.11 -3.85
C PRO A 51 29.06 8.61 -3.26
N GLU A 52 27.94 9.27 -3.56
CA GLU A 52 26.62 8.91 -3.00
C GLU A 52 26.11 7.56 -3.52
N ARG A 53 26.16 7.33 -4.85
CA ARG A 53 25.75 6.03 -5.42
C ARG A 53 26.71 4.91 -5.00
N ARG A 54 28.00 5.22 -4.80
CA ARG A 54 28.93 4.25 -4.24
C ARG A 54 28.55 3.85 -2.82
N LYS A 55 28.20 4.81 -1.96
CA LYS A 55 27.73 4.55 -0.59
C LYS A 55 26.50 3.63 -0.61
N VAL A 56 25.52 3.92 -1.47
CA VAL A 56 24.32 3.08 -1.66
C VAL A 56 24.70 1.65 -2.07
N LEU A 57 25.58 1.47 -3.07
CA LEU A 57 26.02 0.13 -3.48
C LEU A 57 26.82 -0.61 -2.39
N GLU A 58 27.62 0.10 -1.61
CA GLU A 58 28.36 -0.47 -0.47
C GLU A 58 27.42 -0.90 0.67
N GLU A 59 26.34 -0.16 0.92
CA GLU A 59 25.27 -0.54 1.85
C GLU A 59 24.53 -1.77 1.37
N SER A 60 24.06 -1.77 0.13
CA SER A 60 23.46 -2.92 -0.55
C SER A 60 24.36 -4.17 -0.51
N ALA A 61 25.66 -4.02 -0.78
CA ALA A 61 26.62 -5.12 -0.70
C ALA A 61 26.80 -5.64 0.73
N ARG A 62 26.74 -4.77 1.75
CA ARG A 62 26.78 -5.17 3.17
C ARG A 62 25.54 -5.97 3.55
N THR A 63 24.35 -5.54 3.13
CA THR A 63 23.09 -6.25 3.37
C THR A 63 23.14 -7.67 2.79
N LEU A 64 23.53 -7.82 1.52
CA LEU A 64 23.66 -9.13 0.87
C LEU A 64 24.73 -10.02 1.51
N ARG A 65 25.84 -9.45 1.97
CA ARG A 65 26.85 -10.20 2.73
C ARG A 65 26.31 -10.66 4.08
N GLY A 66 25.54 -9.82 4.77
CA GLY A 66 24.86 -10.15 6.02
C GLY A 66 23.88 -11.32 5.87
N MET A 67 23.17 -11.39 4.74
CA MET A 67 22.32 -12.54 4.38
C MET A 67 23.10 -13.80 3.96
N GLY A 68 24.41 -13.68 3.72
CA GLY A 68 25.26 -14.78 3.29
C GLY A 68 25.20 -15.09 1.79
N VAL A 69 24.65 -14.20 0.95
CA VAL A 69 24.48 -14.42 -0.52
C VAL A 69 25.80 -14.81 -1.19
N HIS A 70 26.91 -14.18 -0.78
CA HIS A 70 28.26 -14.47 -1.26
C HIS A 70 28.73 -15.92 -1.03
N ARG A 71 28.12 -16.66 -0.08
CA ARG A 71 28.44 -18.04 0.28
C ARG A 71 27.44 -19.06 -0.29
N TRP A 72 26.34 -18.60 -0.89
CA TRP A 72 25.36 -19.51 -1.48
C TRP A 72 25.95 -20.26 -2.68
N SER A 73 25.35 -21.43 -2.96
CA SER A 73 25.75 -22.26 -4.09
C SER A 73 25.55 -21.49 -5.39
N THR A 74 26.57 -21.51 -6.27
CA THR A 74 26.45 -21.00 -7.65
C THR A 74 26.26 -22.11 -8.66
N LYS A 75 25.99 -23.35 -8.21
CA LYS A 75 25.66 -24.47 -9.09
C LYS A 75 24.30 -24.23 -9.73
N PRO A 76 24.17 -24.22 -11.07
CA PRO A 76 22.91 -23.98 -11.77
C PRO A 76 21.73 -24.76 -11.20
N ALA A 77 20.58 -24.12 -11.14
CA ALA A 77 19.39 -24.70 -10.53
C ALA A 77 18.66 -25.61 -11.53
N LYS A 78 18.20 -26.79 -11.09
CA LYS A 78 17.58 -27.77 -11.99
C LYS A 78 16.12 -27.42 -12.29
N ILE A 79 15.71 -27.60 -13.54
CA ILE A 79 14.32 -27.61 -14.01
C ILE A 79 13.97 -29.06 -14.35
N SER A 80 13.32 -29.76 -13.42
CA SER A 80 12.96 -31.17 -13.61
C SER A 80 11.78 -31.31 -14.57
N GLY A 81 11.84 -32.32 -15.44
CA GLY A 81 10.73 -32.73 -16.32
C GLY A 81 10.63 -31.99 -17.66
N ALA A 82 11.28 -30.83 -17.83
CA ALA A 82 11.27 -30.12 -19.12
C ALA A 82 12.05 -30.87 -20.20
N LEU A 83 13.22 -31.42 -19.87
CA LEU A 83 14.14 -31.97 -20.85
C LEU A 83 13.59 -33.20 -21.62
N PRO A 84 12.96 -34.19 -20.97
CA PRO A 84 12.35 -35.32 -21.67
C PRO A 84 11.22 -34.90 -22.62
N GLU A 85 10.38 -33.95 -22.22
CA GLU A 85 9.26 -33.44 -23.04
C GLU A 85 9.74 -32.74 -24.32
N VAL A 86 10.83 -31.98 -24.22
CA VAL A 86 11.47 -31.34 -25.39
C VAL A 86 12.12 -32.40 -26.28
N ALA A 87 12.81 -33.38 -25.69
CA ALA A 87 13.44 -34.48 -26.44
C ALA A 87 12.41 -35.28 -27.25
N GLU A 88 11.26 -35.60 -26.65
CA GLU A 88 10.16 -36.31 -27.31
C GLU A 88 9.64 -35.53 -28.54
N ARG A 89 9.37 -34.23 -28.38
CA ARG A 89 8.92 -33.35 -29.49
C ARG A 89 9.97 -33.28 -30.60
N LEU A 90 11.26 -33.24 -30.26
CA LEU A 90 12.35 -33.26 -31.23
C LEU A 90 12.64 -34.65 -31.81
N LYS A 91 11.99 -35.71 -31.31
CA LYS A 91 12.23 -37.12 -31.67
C LYS A 91 13.69 -37.53 -31.41
N LEU A 92 14.23 -37.11 -30.27
CA LEU A 92 15.58 -37.41 -29.80
C LEU A 92 15.52 -38.43 -28.67
N ASP A 93 16.45 -39.39 -28.69
CA ASP A 93 16.56 -40.45 -27.69
C ASP A 93 17.64 -40.10 -26.66
N LEU A 94 17.23 -39.74 -25.44
CA LEU A 94 18.13 -39.34 -24.35
C LEU A 94 19.11 -40.45 -23.91
N THR A 95 18.90 -41.71 -24.30
CA THR A 95 19.87 -42.78 -24.04
C THR A 95 21.10 -42.70 -24.94
N LYS A 96 21.01 -42.01 -26.10
CA LYS A 96 22.09 -41.85 -27.06
C LYS A 96 22.85 -40.55 -26.83
N GLU A 97 24.17 -40.65 -26.74
CA GLU A 97 25.05 -39.48 -26.52
C GLU A 97 24.92 -38.43 -27.62
N GLN A 98 24.83 -38.85 -28.88
CA GLN A 98 24.68 -37.95 -30.02
C GLN A 98 23.39 -37.12 -29.93
N ASP A 99 22.27 -37.73 -29.52
CA ASP A 99 20.98 -37.07 -29.39
C ASP A 99 20.96 -36.11 -28.19
N ARG A 100 21.62 -36.49 -27.08
CA ARG A 100 21.86 -35.57 -25.95
C ARG A 100 22.68 -34.34 -26.35
N ASN A 101 23.73 -34.53 -27.14
CA ASN A 101 24.56 -33.42 -27.64
C ASN A 101 23.75 -32.51 -28.58
N MET A 102 22.94 -33.10 -29.47
CA MET A 102 22.05 -32.33 -30.35
C MET A 102 21.00 -31.53 -29.56
N LEU A 103 20.43 -32.13 -28.52
CA LEU A 103 19.50 -31.44 -27.62
C LEU A 103 20.18 -30.27 -26.90
N ALA A 104 21.43 -30.44 -26.45
CA ALA A 104 22.22 -29.38 -25.83
C ALA A 104 22.46 -28.20 -26.77
N GLU A 105 22.81 -28.49 -28.02
CA GLU A 105 22.95 -27.45 -29.05
C GLU A 105 21.61 -26.74 -29.33
N PHE A 106 20.51 -27.48 -29.42
CA PHE A 106 19.18 -26.90 -29.61
C PHE A 106 18.81 -25.93 -28.48
N ILE A 107 19.00 -26.34 -27.21
CA ILE A 107 18.73 -25.48 -26.05
C ILE A 107 19.64 -24.25 -26.04
N SER A 108 20.90 -24.38 -26.46
CA SER A 108 21.80 -23.24 -26.65
C SER A 108 21.28 -22.28 -27.72
N TRP A 109 20.87 -22.77 -28.90
CA TRP A 109 20.33 -21.91 -29.96
C TRP A 109 19.05 -21.21 -29.54
N ARG A 110 18.17 -21.89 -28.79
CA ARG A 110 16.96 -21.29 -28.20
C ARG A 110 17.27 -20.25 -27.14
N THR A 111 18.46 -20.30 -26.52
CA THR A 111 18.86 -19.27 -25.57
C THR A 111 19.36 -18.02 -26.30
N ASP A 112 20.02 -18.20 -27.44
CA ASP A 112 20.56 -17.09 -28.25
C ASP A 112 19.52 -16.50 -29.23
N LYS A 113 18.48 -17.27 -29.57
CA LYS A 113 17.45 -16.96 -30.57
C LYS A 113 16.09 -17.46 -30.08
N ASP A 114 14.99 -17.10 -30.73
CA ASP A 114 13.70 -17.71 -30.40
C ASP A 114 13.64 -19.22 -30.75
N THR A 115 12.63 -19.91 -30.20
CA THR A 115 12.41 -21.35 -30.36
C THR A 115 12.19 -21.75 -31.83
N GLU A 116 11.53 -20.89 -32.62
CA GLU A 116 11.26 -21.14 -34.03
C GLU A 116 12.55 -21.16 -34.85
N GLU A 117 13.40 -20.16 -34.67
CA GLU A 117 14.67 -20.05 -35.36
C GLU A 117 15.66 -21.14 -34.90
N ALA A 118 15.63 -21.52 -33.61
CA ALA A 118 16.37 -22.68 -33.11
C ALA A 118 15.91 -23.99 -33.79
N LEU A 119 14.59 -24.17 -33.98
CA LEU A 119 14.03 -25.30 -34.72
C LEU A 119 14.48 -25.30 -36.18
N ARG A 120 14.50 -24.13 -36.84
CA ARG A 120 14.98 -24.01 -38.23
C ARG A 120 16.44 -24.47 -38.37
N VAL A 121 17.31 -24.08 -37.43
CA VAL A 121 18.71 -24.52 -37.41
C VAL A 121 18.81 -26.03 -37.17
N PHE A 122 18.03 -26.55 -36.21
CA PHE A 122 17.96 -27.98 -35.90
C PHE A 122 17.50 -28.82 -37.10
N GLU A 123 16.42 -28.44 -37.77
CA GLU A 123 15.86 -29.11 -38.94
C GLU A 123 16.87 -29.19 -40.08
N LYS A 124 17.58 -28.09 -40.34
CA LYS A 124 18.64 -28.03 -41.36
C LYS A 124 19.79 -28.98 -41.01
N LYS A 125 20.18 -29.06 -39.73
CA LYS A 125 21.28 -29.92 -39.28
C LYS A 125 20.90 -31.41 -39.31
N MET A 126 19.62 -31.72 -39.08
CA MET A 126 19.10 -33.08 -39.07
C MET A 126 18.60 -33.58 -40.44
N ASP A 127 18.67 -32.74 -41.49
CA ASP A 127 18.13 -32.97 -42.83
C ASP A 127 16.63 -33.38 -42.79
N ARG A 128 15.86 -32.66 -41.97
CA ARG A 128 14.42 -32.90 -41.74
C ARG A 128 13.63 -31.60 -41.86
N PRO A 129 13.51 -31.02 -43.06
CA PRO A 129 12.74 -29.80 -43.24
C PRO A 129 11.26 -30.06 -42.99
N VAL A 130 10.61 -29.17 -42.23
CA VAL A 130 9.15 -29.12 -42.08
C VAL A 130 8.59 -27.81 -42.63
N SER A 131 7.28 -27.74 -42.80
CA SER A 131 6.62 -26.51 -43.22
C SER A 131 6.72 -25.43 -42.14
N GLN A 132 6.54 -24.16 -42.52
CA GLN A 132 6.53 -23.05 -41.57
C GLN A 132 5.43 -23.21 -40.50
N ASP A 133 4.23 -23.62 -40.90
CA ASP A 133 3.11 -23.82 -39.98
C ASP A 133 3.39 -24.94 -38.96
N GLU A 134 4.00 -26.03 -39.42
CA GLU A 134 4.39 -27.14 -38.54
C GLU A 134 5.51 -26.71 -37.57
N ARG A 135 6.48 -25.91 -38.04
CA ARG A 135 7.53 -25.35 -37.17
C ARG A 135 6.94 -24.44 -36.10
N ASN A 136 6.03 -23.54 -36.47
CA ASN A 136 5.38 -22.62 -35.52
C ASN A 136 4.60 -23.39 -34.45
N LYS A 137 3.83 -24.40 -34.87
CA LYS A 137 3.10 -25.27 -33.93
C LYS A 137 4.06 -25.99 -32.98
N LYS A 138 5.15 -26.55 -33.50
CA LYS A 138 6.15 -27.27 -32.71
C LYS A 138 6.90 -26.34 -31.75
N ALA A 139 7.20 -25.11 -32.16
CA ALA A 139 7.80 -24.10 -31.29
C ALA A 139 6.90 -23.82 -30.09
N ALA A 140 5.62 -23.56 -30.32
CA ALA A 140 4.63 -23.33 -29.26
C ALA A 140 4.49 -24.53 -28.31
N GLU A 141 4.49 -25.77 -28.84
CA GLU A 141 4.44 -26.99 -28.02
C GLU A 141 5.69 -27.17 -27.14
N ILE A 142 6.86 -26.79 -27.63
CA ILE A 142 8.13 -26.83 -26.87
C ILE A 142 8.13 -25.76 -25.78
N ASP A 143 7.73 -24.53 -26.11
CA ASP A 143 7.66 -23.44 -25.14
C ASP A 143 6.65 -23.74 -24.03
N ALA A 144 5.48 -24.30 -24.38
CA ALA A 144 4.49 -24.74 -23.38
C ALA A 144 5.06 -25.80 -22.43
N ALA A 145 5.80 -26.80 -22.94
CA ALA A 145 6.41 -27.83 -22.11
C ALA A 145 7.43 -27.27 -21.11
N ILE A 146 8.23 -26.28 -21.54
CA ILE A 146 9.19 -25.59 -20.67
C ILE A 146 8.44 -24.75 -19.64
N SER A 147 7.44 -23.95 -20.06
CA SER A 147 6.66 -23.10 -19.17
C SER A 147 5.94 -23.91 -18.08
N THR A 148 5.32 -25.05 -18.41
CA THR A 148 4.69 -25.93 -17.42
C THR A 148 5.69 -26.47 -16.39
N ALA A 149 6.93 -26.75 -16.78
CA ALA A 149 7.96 -27.15 -15.84
C ALA A 149 8.39 -25.99 -14.92
N GLN A 150 8.40 -24.76 -15.44
CA GLN A 150 8.77 -23.55 -14.71
C GLN A 150 7.66 -23.04 -13.79
N GLU A 151 6.39 -23.30 -14.07
CA GLU A 151 5.24 -22.92 -13.22
C GLU A 151 5.34 -23.46 -11.80
N LYS A 152 6.02 -24.60 -11.61
CA LYS A 152 6.22 -25.24 -10.29
C LYS A 152 7.27 -24.54 -9.43
N LEU A 153 8.01 -23.59 -10.00
CA LEU A 153 9.09 -22.88 -9.33
C LEU A 153 8.61 -21.53 -8.85
N GLU A 154 8.95 -21.20 -7.61
CA GLU A 154 8.64 -19.89 -7.03
C GLU A 154 9.25 -18.75 -7.85
N LYS A 155 8.44 -17.76 -8.23
CA LYS A 155 8.89 -16.64 -9.07
C LYS A 155 9.36 -15.45 -8.23
N THR A 156 9.02 -15.38 -6.95
CA THR A 156 9.32 -14.22 -6.11
C THR A 156 9.63 -14.66 -4.69
N TYR A 157 10.56 -13.95 -4.05
CA TYR A 157 10.88 -14.10 -2.64
C TYR A 157 11.17 -12.72 -2.04
N ILE A 158 10.61 -12.44 -0.86
CA ILE A 158 10.82 -11.16 -0.15
C ILE A 158 11.32 -11.50 1.26
N SER A 159 12.37 -10.82 1.69
CA SER A 159 12.94 -10.93 3.02
C SER A 159 13.20 -9.55 3.60
N ALA A 160 12.95 -9.37 4.89
CA ALA A 160 13.38 -8.21 5.65
C ALA A 160 14.48 -8.64 6.64
N PRO A 161 15.78 -8.47 6.32
CA PRO A 161 16.84 -8.80 7.27
C PRO A 161 16.77 -7.87 8.51
N LYS A 162 17.53 -8.22 9.55
CA LYS A 162 17.49 -7.52 10.85
C LYS A 162 17.90 -6.03 10.79
N ASP A 163 18.50 -5.60 9.69
CA ASP A 163 18.90 -4.21 9.47
C ASP A 163 17.73 -3.33 8.99
N GLY A 164 16.51 -3.86 8.89
CA GLY A 164 15.29 -3.12 8.56
C GLY A 164 15.04 -2.96 7.05
N ARG A 165 16.01 -3.35 6.22
CA ARG A 165 15.91 -3.24 4.76
C ARG A 165 15.07 -4.35 4.19
N THR A 166 14.49 -4.14 3.00
CA THR A 166 13.80 -5.18 2.26
C THR A 166 14.67 -5.67 1.12
N VAL A 167 14.78 -6.99 0.96
CA VAL A 167 15.45 -7.66 -0.16
C VAL A 167 14.41 -8.49 -0.91
N GLN A 168 14.19 -8.15 -2.17
CA GLN A 168 13.27 -8.85 -3.06
C GLN A 168 14.07 -9.56 -4.16
N MET A 169 13.73 -10.81 -4.43
CA MET A 169 14.21 -11.57 -5.57
C MET A 169 13.03 -11.87 -6.48
N LYS A 170 13.15 -11.60 -7.77
CA LYS A 170 12.09 -11.83 -8.75
C LYS A 170 12.67 -12.48 -10.00
N TRP A 171 12.09 -13.59 -10.40
CA TRP A 171 12.37 -14.27 -11.65
C TRP A 171 11.19 -14.11 -12.60
N GLN A 172 11.46 -13.63 -13.81
CA GLN A 172 10.49 -13.49 -14.90
C GLN A 172 10.92 -14.45 -16.02
N PRO A 173 10.35 -15.66 -16.09
CA PRO A 173 10.73 -16.65 -17.10
C PRO A 173 10.47 -16.15 -18.53
N ASP A 174 9.33 -15.49 -18.76
CA ASP A 174 8.91 -15.01 -20.09
C ASP A 174 9.86 -13.92 -20.63
N ALA A 175 10.36 -13.06 -19.75
CA ALA A 175 11.35 -12.04 -20.09
C ALA A 175 12.79 -12.56 -20.04
N SER A 176 13.01 -13.82 -19.62
CA SER A 176 14.33 -14.39 -19.32
C SER A 176 15.18 -13.49 -18.41
N ARG A 177 14.57 -12.91 -17.38
CA ARG A 177 15.22 -11.97 -16.46
C ARG A 177 15.13 -12.39 -15.00
N PHE A 178 16.18 -12.06 -14.26
CA PHE A 178 16.23 -12.19 -12.82
C PHE A 178 16.67 -10.88 -12.18
N PHE A 179 15.99 -10.50 -11.10
CA PHE A 179 16.22 -9.27 -10.36
C PHE A 179 16.44 -9.57 -8.90
N MET A 180 17.33 -8.79 -8.30
CA MET A 180 17.43 -8.66 -6.87
C MET A 180 17.37 -7.18 -6.53
N LYS A 181 16.32 -6.75 -5.82
CA LYS A 181 16.10 -5.37 -5.38
C LYS A 181 16.36 -5.26 -3.89
N ILE A 182 16.99 -4.17 -3.47
CA ILE A 182 17.24 -3.82 -2.08
C ILE A 182 16.66 -2.44 -1.84
N LEU A 183 15.79 -2.33 -0.84
CA LEU A 183 15.07 -1.11 -0.50
C LEU A 183 15.32 -0.77 0.97
N ASP A 184 15.67 0.48 1.23
CA ASP A 184 15.73 1.07 2.58
C ASP A 184 14.72 2.22 2.58
N ASP A 185 13.73 2.15 3.45
CA ASP A 185 12.62 3.11 3.54
C ASP A 185 13.00 4.41 4.29
N GLY A 186 14.26 4.51 4.74
CA GLY A 186 14.77 5.63 5.54
C GLY A 186 14.31 5.60 7.01
N SER A 187 13.79 4.47 7.48
CA SER A 187 13.37 4.34 8.88
C SER A 187 14.56 4.43 9.85
N GLY A 188 14.40 5.24 10.90
CA GLY A 188 15.42 5.44 11.94
C GLY A 188 16.45 6.53 11.60
N LYS A 189 17.70 6.15 11.31
CA LYS A 189 18.82 7.08 11.02
C LYS A 189 19.46 6.84 9.64
N SER A 190 18.90 5.94 8.82
CA SER A 190 19.36 5.71 7.44
C SER A 190 18.74 6.72 6.48
N GLU A 191 19.45 6.97 5.40
CA GLU A 191 18.92 7.69 4.24
C GLU A 191 18.12 6.69 3.39
N GLU A 192 17.01 7.12 2.80
CA GLU A 192 16.22 6.28 1.91
C GLU A 192 16.99 5.98 0.62
N PHE A 193 17.00 4.72 0.18
CA PHE A 193 17.65 4.34 -1.07
C PHE A 193 17.04 3.08 -1.69
N ALA A 194 17.30 2.91 -2.99
CA ALA A 194 16.99 1.69 -3.71
C ALA A 194 18.19 1.21 -4.54
N THR A 195 18.36 -0.10 -4.66
CA THR A 195 19.35 -0.72 -5.56
C THR A 195 18.73 -1.90 -6.28
N ALA A 196 18.91 -1.99 -7.60
CA ALA A 196 18.61 -3.19 -8.36
C ALA A 196 19.86 -3.84 -8.94
N PHE A 197 19.84 -5.16 -8.88
CA PHE A 197 20.76 -6.05 -9.55
C PHE A 197 19.97 -6.78 -10.64
N THR A 198 20.43 -6.69 -11.88
CA THR A 198 19.71 -7.24 -13.04
C THR A 198 20.59 -8.24 -13.78
N GLY A 199 20.03 -9.41 -14.07
CA GLY A 199 20.69 -10.45 -14.83
C GLY A 199 19.78 -11.11 -15.86
N ASP A 200 20.40 -11.56 -16.95
CA ASP A 200 19.77 -12.35 -17.99
C ASP A 200 19.86 -13.84 -17.60
N VAL A 201 18.71 -14.51 -17.65
CA VAL A 201 18.56 -15.92 -17.29
C VAL A 201 18.75 -16.75 -18.55
N HIS A 202 19.69 -17.69 -18.49
CA HIS A 202 19.96 -18.64 -19.55
C HIS A 202 19.56 -20.03 -19.11
N THR A 203 19.12 -20.82 -20.10
CA THR A 203 18.78 -22.22 -19.89
C THR A 203 19.87 -23.08 -20.53
N GLU A 204 20.48 -23.94 -19.74
CA GLU A 204 21.57 -24.82 -20.16
C GLU A 204 21.25 -26.27 -19.84
N ILE A 205 21.80 -27.21 -20.58
CA ILE A 205 21.76 -28.63 -20.17
C ILE A 205 22.89 -28.88 -19.16
N SER A 206 22.53 -29.56 -18.07
CA SER A 206 23.46 -30.05 -17.06
C SER A 206 24.60 -30.89 -17.66
N LYS A 207 25.76 -30.92 -17.00
CA LYS A 207 26.95 -31.65 -17.49
C LYS A 207 26.74 -33.16 -17.66
N ASN A 208 25.81 -33.76 -16.92
CA ASN A 208 25.40 -35.17 -17.06
C ASN A 208 24.38 -35.38 -18.20
N GLY A 209 23.83 -34.31 -18.80
CA GLY A 209 22.92 -34.40 -19.94
C GLY A 209 21.49 -34.80 -19.57
N GLU A 210 21.15 -34.83 -18.28
CA GLU A 210 19.88 -35.38 -17.77
C GLU A 210 18.87 -34.30 -17.39
N ASP A 211 19.37 -33.16 -16.93
CA ASP A 211 18.55 -32.03 -16.46
C ASP A 211 18.76 -30.78 -17.31
N MET A 212 17.70 -30.02 -17.46
CA MET A 212 17.75 -28.62 -17.85
C MET A 212 18.07 -27.77 -16.61
N THR A 213 18.86 -26.72 -16.76
CA THR A 213 19.33 -25.90 -15.64
C THR A 213 19.24 -24.40 -15.94
N LEU A 214 19.03 -23.61 -14.89
CA LEU A 214 18.99 -22.15 -14.93
C LEU A 214 20.33 -21.59 -14.48
N SER A 215 20.90 -20.70 -15.30
CA SER A 215 22.06 -19.88 -14.96
C SER A 215 21.71 -18.40 -15.16
N VAL A 216 22.35 -17.50 -14.40
CA VAL A 216 22.19 -16.05 -14.56
C VAL A 216 23.53 -15.40 -14.83
N LYS A 217 23.55 -14.51 -15.82
CA LYS A 217 24.67 -13.60 -16.09
C LYS A 217 24.23 -12.17 -15.85
N PRO A 218 25.12 -11.28 -15.37
CA PRO A 218 24.82 -9.85 -15.30
C PRO A 218 24.40 -9.30 -16.66
N SER A 219 23.35 -8.49 -16.69
CA SER A 219 22.90 -7.82 -17.91
C SER A 219 23.87 -6.70 -18.32
N ASN A 220 23.60 -6.04 -19.45
CA ASN A 220 24.41 -4.89 -19.92
C ASN A 220 24.42 -3.71 -18.92
N LYS A 221 23.35 -3.54 -18.14
CA LYS A 221 23.24 -2.55 -17.05
C LYS A 221 22.89 -3.30 -15.77
N PRO A 222 23.86 -3.99 -15.15
CA PRO A 222 23.55 -4.98 -14.13
C PRO A 222 23.33 -4.38 -12.74
N LEU A 223 23.61 -3.08 -12.57
CA LEU A 223 23.47 -2.36 -11.31
C LEU A 223 22.83 -0.99 -11.54
N GLN A 224 21.80 -0.72 -10.76
CA GLN A 224 21.18 0.60 -10.63
C GLN A 224 21.13 0.97 -9.16
N ALA A 225 21.59 2.18 -8.83
CA ALA A 225 21.60 2.71 -7.48
C ALA A 225 20.90 4.08 -7.49
N ILE A 226 19.93 4.23 -6.62
CA ILE A 226 19.04 5.37 -6.52
C ILE A 226 19.24 5.94 -5.12
N THR A 227 19.78 7.16 -5.08
CA THR A 227 20.12 7.84 -3.82
C THR A 227 18.91 8.58 -3.27
N GLN A 228 18.94 8.96 -1.99
CA GLN A 228 17.92 9.83 -1.39
C GLN A 228 17.66 11.09 -2.23
N GLY A 229 18.71 11.73 -2.77
CA GLY A 229 18.57 12.89 -3.63
C GLY A 229 17.82 12.59 -4.93
N ASP A 230 18.05 11.40 -5.54
CA ASP A 230 17.27 10.94 -6.69
C ASP A 230 15.79 10.76 -6.29
N ILE A 231 15.52 10.18 -5.10
CA ILE A 231 14.15 9.97 -4.56
C ILE A 231 13.43 11.30 -4.33
N GLU A 232 14.07 12.24 -3.65
CA GLU A 232 13.51 13.56 -3.36
C GLU A 232 13.24 14.37 -4.64
N SER A 233 14.13 14.28 -5.62
CA SER A 233 13.93 14.90 -6.93
C SER A 233 12.70 14.34 -7.65
N LEU A 234 12.54 13.02 -7.62
CA LEU A 234 11.39 12.35 -8.23
C LEU A 234 10.09 12.67 -7.47
N ARG A 235 10.12 12.76 -6.14
CA ARG A 235 8.97 13.18 -5.29
C ARG A 235 8.47 14.58 -5.64
N GLY A 236 9.38 15.47 -6.03
CA GLY A 236 9.02 16.78 -6.54
C GLY A 236 8.10 16.69 -7.77
N ASN A 237 8.22 15.63 -8.56
CA ASN A 237 7.49 15.42 -9.81
C ASN A 237 6.21 14.59 -9.65
N ILE A 238 5.56 14.65 -8.49
CA ILE A 238 4.36 13.86 -8.24
C ILE A 238 3.12 14.34 -9.00
N LEU A 239 3.10 15.61 -9.43
CA LEU A 239 1.98 16.17 -10.19
C LEU A 239 1.95 15.64 -11.64
N GLY A 240 0.76 15.72 -12.22
CA GLY A 240 0.47 15.24 -13.57
C GLY A 240 -0.37 13.97 -13.56
N GLU A 241 -0.30 13.21 -14.65
CA GLU A 241 -1.10 12.01 -14.87
C GLU A 241 -0.32 10.76 -14.51
N TRP A 242 -1.01 9.81 -13.89
CA TRP A 242 -0.52 8.52 -13.45
C TRP A 242 -1.52 7.46 -13.86
N GLU A 243 -1.05 6.36 -14.42
CA GLU A 243 -1.88 5.28 -14.94
C GLU A 243 -1.71 4.02 -14.09
N ASP A 244 -2.83 3.42 -13.72
CA ASP A 244 -2.86 2.05 -13.20
C ASP A 244 -2.89 1.09 -14.40
N GLU A 245 -1.80 0.36 -14.65
CA GLU A 245 -1.73 -0.59 -15.77
C GLU A 245 -2.74 -1.74 -15.66
N GLU A 246 -3.17 -2.12 -14.43
CA GLU A 246 -4.11 -3.22 -14.23
C GLU A 246 -5.53 -2.80 -14.62
N THR A 247 -5.92 -1.58 -14.25
CA THR A 247 -7.30 -1.10 -14.45
C THR A 247 -7.47 -0.16 -15.64
N GLY A 248 -6.38 0.42 -16.15
CA GLY A 248 -6.39 1.51 -17.14
C GLY A 248 -6.92 2.84 -16.59
N GLU A 249 -7.03 2.98 -15.27
CA GLU A 249 -7.48 4.23 -14.63
C GLU A 249 -6.35 5.27 -14.64
N ILE A 250 -6.70 6.51 -15.00
CA ILE A 250 -5.77 7.65 -15.02
C ILE A 250 -6.07 8.55 -13.82
N TYR A 251 -5.12 8.64 -12.91
CA TYR A 251 -5.09 9.54 -11.77
C TYR A 251 -4.35 10.82 -12.15
N ARG A 252 -5.02 11.97 -12.08
CA ARG A 252 -4.41 13.28 -12.26
C ARG A 252 -4.26 13.97 -10.91
N PHE A 253 -3.02 14.26 -10.53
CA PHE A 253 -2.67 15.02 -9.33
C PHE A 253 -2.30 16.46 -9.72
N SER A 254 -2.92 17.44 -9.06
CA SER A 254 -2.60 18.85 -9.28
C SER A 254 -2.52 19.64 -7.97
N ALA A 255 -1.68 20.68 -7.95
CA ALA A 255 -1.59 21.60 -6.81
C ALA A 255 -2.93 22.31 -6.55
N THR A 256 -3.18 22.70 -5.31
CA THR A 256 -4.36 23.52 -4.99
C THR A 256 -4.07 24.55 -3.90
N ASP A 257 -4.47 25.80 -4.15
CA ASP A 257 -4.39 26.88 -3.17
C ASP A 257 -5.53 26.82 -2.13
N LYS A 258 -6.48 25.87 -2.28
CA LYS A 258 -7.65 25.77 -1.42
C LYS A 258 -7.27 25.12 -0.09
N LYS A 259 -7.56 25.82 1.01
CA LYS A 259 -7.54 25.22 2.35
C LYS A 259 -8.50 24.04 2.39
N ILE A 260 -8.07 22.95 3.03
CA ILE A 260 -8.94 21.83 3.39
C ILE A 260 -10.06 22.40 4.29
N GLY A 261 -11.30 21.95 4.10
CA GLY A 261 -12.42 22.34 4.98
C GLY A 261 -12.11 22.06 6.46
N GLU A 262 -12.87 22.66 7.38
CA GLU A 262 -12.62 22.53 8.82
C GLU A 262 -12.51 21.05 9.24
N ILE A 263 -11.32 20.66 9.70
CA ILE A 263 -11.07 19.37 10.33
C ILE A 263 -11.60 19.48 11.75
N LEU A 264 -12.43 18.53 12.17
CA LEU A 264 -12.96 18.54 13.53
C LEU A 264 -11.81 18.46 14.55
N PRO A 265 -11.93 19.16 15.69
CA PRO A 265 -10.93 19.10 16.74
C PRO A 265 -10.67 17.66 17.25
N PRO A 266 -9.47 17.36 17.77
CA PRO A 266 -9.20 16.10 18.47
C PRO A 266 -10.21 15.83 19.59
N ARG A 267 -10.46 14.55 19.89
CA ARG A 267 -11.45 14.10 20.89
C ARG A 267 -11.23 14.74 22.27
N GLU A 268 -9.97 14.97 22.63
CA GLU A 268 -9.56 15.62 23.87
C GLU A 268 -10.12 17.05 24.01
N VAL A 269 -10.28 17.77 22.89
CA VAL A 269 -10.85 19.12 22.88
C VAL A 269 -12.34 19.09 23.23
N PHE A 270 -13.07 18.09 22.73
CA PHE A 270 -14.47 17.90 23.08
C PHE A 270 -14.64 17.47 24.53
N ASP A 271 -13.81 16.55 25.03
CA ASP A 271 -13.88 16.10 26.41
C ASP A 271 -13.56 17.24 27.40
N GLN A 272 -12.59 18.12 27.10
CA GLN A 272 -12.33 19.33 27.87
C GLN A 272 -13.52 20.29 27.90
N ARG A 273 -14.17 20.53 26.75
CA ARG A 273 -15.35 21.39 26.68
C ARG A 273 -16.53 20.82 27.46
N ILE A 274 -16.78 19.52 27.34
CA ILE A 274 -17.82 18.82 28.09
C ILE A 274 -17.58 18.98 29.60
N GLU A 275 -16.33 18.85 30.06
CA GLU A 275 -16.01 18.99 31.48
C GLU A 275 -16.21 20.42 31.98
N GLN A 276 -15.80 21.43 31.21
CA GLN A 276 -16.08 22.84 31.54
C GLN A 276 -17.58 23.14 31.66
N VAL A 277 -18.41 22.54 30.79
CA VAL A 277 -19.86 22.72 30.85
C VAL A 277 -20.46 22.01 32.08
N LYS A 278 -19.95 20.83 32.46
CA LYS A 278 -20.36 20.15 33.70
C LYS A 278 -19.97 20.94 34.95
N GLU A 279 -18.76 21.49 34.99
CA GLU A 279 -18.30 22.32 36.11
C GLU A 279 -19.20 23.56 36.29
N LYS A 280 -19.64 24.18 35.19
CA LYS A 280 -20.63 25.26 35.23
C LYS A 280 -21.98 24.81 35.79
N ILE A 281 -22.47 23.64 35.39
CA ILE A 281 -23.72 23.08 35.93
C ILE A 281 -23.60 22.84 37.43
N GLU A 282 -22.50 22.23 37.90
CA GLU A 282 -22.30 21.97 39.33
C GLU A 282 -22.14 23.26 40.12
N SER A 283 -21.43 24.26 39.59
CA SER A 283 -21.35 25.59 40.21
C SER A 283 -22.73 26.23 40.41
N ILE A 284 -23.64 26.14 39.43
CA ILE A 284 -25.02 26.61 39.56
C ILE A 284 -25.77 25.80 40.61
N LYS A 285 -25.57 24.48 40.65
CA LYS A 285 -26.25 23.58 41.61
C LYS A 285 -25.82 23.79 43.06
N GLU A 286 -24.54 24.04 43.29
CA GLU A 286 -23.99 24.28 44.63
C GLU A 286 -24.38 25.66 45.18
N THR A 287 -24.63 26.64 44.30
CA THR A 287 -24.96 28.01 44.68
C THR A 287 -26.47 28.16 44.99
N LYS A 288 -26.83 27.89 46.25
CA LYS A 288 -28.21 28.00 46.77
C LYS A 288 -28.38 29.21 47.67
N ILE A 289 -29.56 29.83 47.62
CA ILE A 289 -30.00 30.87 48.54
C ILE A 289 -31.15 30.36 49.42
N PHE A 290 -31.16 30.80 50.67
CA PHE A 290 -32.12 30.45 51.69
C PHE A 290 -33.25 31.48 51.69
N LYS A 291 -34.49 31.02 51.57
CA LYS A 291 -35.68 31.86 51.51
C LYS A 291 -36.45 31.80 52.82
N TRP A 292 -36.77 32.98 53.33
CA TRP A 292 -37.57 33.19 54.53
C TRP A 292 -38.81 34.00 54.19
N GLN A 293 -39.93 33.75 54.85
CA GLN A 293 -41.19 34.47 54.64
C GLN A 293 -41.82 34.85 55.96
N ASN A 294 -42.31 36.09 56.05
CA ASN A 294 -43.17 36.53 57.13
C ASN A 294 -44.60 36.03 56.83
N PRO A 295 -45.21 35.18 57.67
CA PRO A 295 -46.53 34.62 57.43
C PRO A 295 -47.64 35.68 57.49
N ASP A 296 -47.44 36.77 58.24
CA ASP A 296 -48.44 37.81 58.46
C ASP A 296 -48.47 38.87 57.34
N THR A 297 -47.31 39.17 56.74
CA THR A 297 -47.18 40.25 55.73
C THR A 297 -46.86 39.75 54.33
N GLY A 298 -46.42 38.49 54.18
CA GLY A 298 -45.95 37.94 52.91
C GLY A 298 -44.56 38.42 52.47
N GLU A 299 -43.86 39.20 53.30
CA GLU A 299 -42.52 39.70 53.00
C GLU A 299 -41.50 38.54 52.87
N ILE A 300 -40.68 38.56 51.80
CA ILE A 300 -39.70 37.52 51.50
C ILE A 300 -38.28 38.06 51.68
N VAL A 301 -37.46 37.36 52.45
CA VAL A 301 -36.02 37.65 52.63
C VAL A 301 -35.18 36.50 52.09
N LYS A 302 -34.17 36.82 51.28
CA LYS A 302 -33.24 35.86 50.67
C LYS A 302 -31.83 36.03 51.25
N GLN A 303 -31.15 34.94 51.59
CA GLN A 303 -29.78 34.97 52.13
C GLN A 303 -28.88 33.92 51.47
N GLU A 304 -27.61 34.25 51.24
CA GLU A 304 -26.61 33.31 50.70
C GLU A 304 -26.07 32.33 51.75
N LYS A 305 -26.03 32.74 53.02
CA LYS A 305 -25.61 31.88 54.15
C LYS A 305 -26.80 31.56 55.04
N PHE A 306 -26.89 30.33 55.52
CA PHE A 306 -27.96 29.95 56.43
C PHE A 306 -27.80 30.67 57.76
N ARG A 307 -28.66 31.65 58.02
CA ARG A 307 -28.76 32.33 59.31
C ARG A 307 -30.23 32.45 59.67
N ARG A 308 -30.61 31.88 60.81
CA ARG A 308 -31.99 31.97 61.30
C ARG A 308 -32.37 33.44 61.51
N LEU A 309 -33.45 33.88 60.87
CA LEU A 309 -34.03 35.20 61.11
C LEU A 309 -34.84 35.18 62.42
N LYS A 310 -34.95 36.34 63.07
CA LYS A 310 -35.81 36.49 64.25
C LYS A 310 -37.27 36.46 63.79
N GLU A 311 -38.18 36.10 64.70
CA GLU A 311 -39.63 36.22 64.49
C GLU A 311 -39.97 37.61 63.90
N PRO A 312 -40.91 37.69 62.95
CA PRO A 312 -41.89 36.66 62.55
C PRO A 312 -41.47 35.76 61.36
N PHE A 313 -40.22 35.79 60.89
CA PHE A 313 -39.83 35.10 59.65
C PHE A 313 -39.65 33.58 59.81
N GLU A 314 -40.31 32.81 58.94
CA GLU A 314 -40.21 31.36 58.85
C GLU A 314 -39.39 30.90 57.63
N PHE A 315 -38.69 29.76 57.75
CA PHE A 315 -37.90 29.20 56.66
C PHE A 315 -38.80 28.46 55.67
N VAL A 316 -38.78 28.88 54.40
CA VAL A 316 -39.66 28.33 53.35
C VAL A 316 -38.92 27.35 52.45
N GLY A 317 -37.59 27.45 52.34
CA GLY A 317 -36.80 26.50 51.57
C GLY A 317 -35.53 27.09 50.98
N LYS A 318 -34.94 26.33 50.05
CA LYS A 318 -33.77 26.73 49.27
C LYS A 318 -34.18 26.90 47.81
N GLU A 319 -33.69 27.94 47.16
CA GLU A 319 -33.79 28.13 45.72
C GLU A 319 -32.39 28.36 45.12
N TYR A 320 -32.23 28.23 43.81
CA TYR A 320 -30.96 28.56 43.16
C TYR A 320 -30.70 30.07 43.26
N ALA A 321 -29.43 30.47 43.38
CA ALA A 321 -29.06 31.88 43.39
C ALA A 321 -29.33 32.57 42.04
N LEU A 322 -29.26 31.82 40.94
CA LEU A 322 -29.55 32.29 39.60
C LEU A 322 -31.07 32.23 39.32
N VAL A 323 -31.65 33.36 38.89
CA VAL A 323 -33.10 33.55 38.70
C VAL A 323 -33.71 32.58 37.67
N ASN A 324 -32.92 32.14 36.68
CA ASN A 324 -33.31 31.21 35.61
C ASN A 324 -32.45 29.94 35.61
N ALA A 325 -32.01 29.48 36.79
CA ALA A 325 -31.07 28.36 36.92
C ALA A 325 -31.53 27.09 36.19
N GLU A 326 -32.82 26.77 36.23
CA GLU A 326 -33.34 25.55 35.60
C GLU A 326 -33.28 25.62 34.07
N GLU A 327 -33.60 26.77 33.47
CA GLU A 327 -33.47 26.99 32.03
C GLU A 327 -32.00 26.97 31.58
N GLU A 328 -31.12 27.57 32.39
CA GLU A 328 -29.68 27.60 32.12
C GLU A 328 -29.06 26.19 32.21
N ILE A 329 -29.40 25.41 33.24
CA ILE A 329 -28.97 24.02 33.37
C ILE A 329 -29.47 23.20 32.19
N ALA A 330 -30.75 23.31 31.80
CA ALA A 330 -31.29 22.59 30.66
C ALA A 330 -30.60 22.95 29.34
N ARG A 331 -30.25 24.23 29.14
CA ARG A 331 -29.47 24.67 27.97
C ARG A 331 -28.07 24.05 27.96
N LEU A 332 -27.37 24.06 29.09
CA LEU A 332 -26.03 23.48 29.23
C LEU A 332 -26.04 21.94 29.10
N GLU A 333 -27.08 21.25 29.57
CA GLU A 333 -27.26 19.81 29.36
C GLU A 333 -27.50 19.47 27.88
N LYS A 334 -28.23 20.33 27.17
CA LYS A 334 -28.40 20.22 25.71
C LYS A 334 -27.06 20.43 24.99
N GLU A 335 -26.29 21.42 25.39
CA GLU A 335 -24.93 21.68 24.86
C GLU A 335 -24.00 20.48 25.08
N ILE A 336 -24.00 19.85 26.26
CA ILE A 336 -23.27 18.59 26.50
C ILE A 336 -23.73 17.49 25.55
N THR A 337 -25.04 17.39 25.30
CA THR A 337 -25.59 16.37 24.40
C THR A 337 -25.17 16.60 22.96
N GLU A 338 -25.20 17.85 22.49
CA GLU A 338 -24.72 18.23 21.16
C GLU A 338 -23.22 17.98 21.00
N LEU A 339 -22.40 18.39 21.98
CA LEU A 339 -20.96 18.12 22.00
C LEU A 339 -20.64 16.62 22.03
N LYS A 340 -21.43 15.81 22.73
CA LYS A 340 -21.28 14.33 22.71
C LYS A 340 -21.64 13.75 21.35
N ILE A 341 -22.73 14.20 20.73
CA ILE A 341 -23.13 13.76 19.38
C ILE A 341 -22.06 14.10 18.35
N GLU A 342 -21.49 15.30 18.44
CA GLU A 342 -20.41 15.76 17.55
C GLU A 342 -19.11 15.00 17.80
N ARG A 343 -18.70 14.83 19.06
CA ARG A 343 -17.54 14.01 19.47
C ARG A 343 -17.65 12.55 19.02
N ASP A 344 -18.86 11.98 19.12
CA ASP A 344 -19.11 10.58 18.79
C ASP A 344 -19.47 10.40 17.29
N GLY A 345 -19.34 11.46 16.48
CA GLY A 345 -19.49 11.41 15.03
C GLY A 345 -20.92 11.18 14.54
N GLY A 346 -21.93 11.26 15.41
CA GLY A 346 -23.32 10.86 15.12
C GLY A 346 -24.05 11.71 14.07
N LYS A 347 -23.44 12.82 13.62
CA LYS A 347 -23.93 13.67 12.51
C LYS A 347 -22.97 13.78 11.34
N LEU A 348 -21.82 13.10 11.39
CA LEU A 348 -20.82 13.19 10.35
C LEU A 348 -21.10 12.16 9.26
N PRO A 349 -20.83 12.48 7.98
CA PRO A 349 -20.86 11.48 6.92
C PRO A 349 -19.89 10.33 7.27
N LEU A 350 -20.21 9.11 6.83
CA LEU A 350 -19.40 7.90 7.10
C LEU A 350 -17.91 8.07 6.72
N VAL A 351 -17.60 8.94 5.75
CA VAL A 351 -16.24 9.29 5.32
C VAL A 351 -15.37 9.91 6.43
N GLU A 352 -15.99 10.53 7.42
CA GLU A 352 -15.29 11.19 8.55
C GLU A 352 -15.28 10.31 9.80
N GLN A 353 -16.17 9.31 9.88
CA GLN A 353 -16.19 8.33 10.97
C GLN A 353 -15.11 7.25 10.79
N TYR A 354 -14.75 6.92 9.54
CA TYR A 354 -13.71 5.95 9.21
C TYR A 354 -12.53 6.66 8.53
N ASP A 355 -11.31 6.32 8.93
CA ASP A 355 -10.10 6.83 8.30
C ASP A 355 -9.04 5.73 8.13
N PRO A 356 -9.32 4.70 7.30
CA PRO A 356 -8.38 3.60 7.07
C PRO A 356 -7.10 4.04 6.36
N ALA A 357 -7.14 5.17 5.65
CA ALA A 357 -5.99 5.75 4.96
C ALA A 357 -5.16 6.69 5.85
N GLY A 358 -5.61 7.01 7.07
CA GLY A 358 -4.90 7.94 7.96
C GLY A 358 -4.84 9.38 7.43
N PHE A 359 -5.86 9.81 6.68
CA PHE A 359 -5.99 11.17 6.15
C PHE A 359 -5.93 12.23 7.25
N GLY A 360 -6.60 12.01 8.38
CA GLY A 360 -6.65 12.95 9.51
C GLY A 360 -5.27 13.16 10.16
N GLU A 361 -4.51 12.08 10.31
CA GLU A 361 -3.13 12.13 10.82
C GLU A 361 -2.21 12.90 9.85
N LEU A 362 -2.27 12.57 8.56
CA LEU A 362 -1.41 13.20 7.55
C LEU A 362 -1.76 14.67 7.34
N SER A 363 -3.04 15.01 7.24
CA SER A 363 -3.50 16.40 7.05
C SER A 363 -3.19 17.33 8.22
N SER A 364 -3.01 16.78 9.43
CA SER A 364 -2.60 17.53 10.61
C SER A 364 -1.09 17.74 10.71
N SER A 365 -0.29 17.09 9.85
CA SER A 365 1.15 17.27 9.76
C SER A 365 1.52 18.63 9.16
N ASN A 366 2.52 19.30 9.73
CA ASN A 366 3.07 20.54 9.17
C ASN A 366 3.74 20.38 7.79
N LYS A 367 3.91 19.13 7.31
CA LYS A 367 4.52 18.83 6.01
C LYS A 367 3.49 18.61 4.90
N ALA A 368 2.21 18.42 5.24
CA ALA A 368 1.18 18.08 4.27
C ALA A 368 0.59 19.33 3.60
N GLY A 369 0.72 19.40 2.27
CA GLY A 369 0.05 20.39 1.43
C GLY A 369 -1.21 19.82 0.79
N PRO A 370 -2.28 20.62 0.61
CA PRO A 370 -3.46 20.17 -0.10
C PRO A 370 -3.15 19.96 -1.59
N ILE A 371 -3.76 18.94 -2.18
CA ILE A 371 -3.72 18.68 -3.63
C ILE A 371 -5.12 18.33 -4.15
N THR A 372 -5.30 18.30 -5.46
CA THR A 372 -6.47 17.74 -6.13
C THR A 372 -6.14 16.38 -6.71
N VAL A 373 -7.01 15.40 -6.46
CA VAL A 373 -6.96 14.07 -7.08
C VAL A 373 -8.21 13.90 -7.95
N MET A 374 -8.01 13.72 -9.24
CA MET A 374 -9.06 13.37 -10.20
C MET A 374 -8.73 12.01 -10.80
N VAL A 375 -9.74 11.16 -10.99
CA VAL A 375 -9.58 9.84 -11.59
C VAL A 375 -10.47 9.75 -12.82
N SER A 376 -9.90 9.31 -13.93
CA SER A 376 -10.59 9.04 -15.19
C SER A 376 -10.53 7.54 -15.49
N ARG A 377 -11.67 6.95 -15.78
CA ARG A 377 -11.78 5.52 -16.10
C ARG A 377 -11.78 5.29 -17.62
N PRO A 378 -11.44 4.06 -18.06
CA PRO A 378 -11.47 3.70 -19.49
C PRO A 378 -12.84 3.87 -20.15
N ASP A 379 -13.93 3.82 -19.38
CA ASP A 379 -15.30 4.02 -19.87
C ASP A 379 -15.68 5.50 -20.08
N GLY A 380 -14.74 6.42 -19.86
CA GLY A 380 -14.93 7.86 -20.00
C GLY A 380 -15.59 8.53 -18.78
N TYR A 381 -15.89 7.79 -17.72
CA TYR A 381 -16.34 8.36 -16.46
C TYR A 381 -15.17 8.96 -15.68
N SER A 382 -15.37 10.12 -15.08
CA SER A 382 -14.35 10.76 -14.24
C SER A 382 -14.96 11.25 -12.94
N TYR A 383 -14.19 11.16 -11.86
CA TYR A 383 -14.58 11.64 -10.54
C TYR A 383 -13.42 12.33 -9.84
N LYS A 384 -13.74 13.16 -8.85
CA LYS A 384 -12.77 13.90 -8.04
C LYS A 384 -12.88 13.47 -6.58
N TYR A 385 -11.76 13.38 -5.88
CA TYR A 385 -11.78 13.23 -4.42
C TYR A 385 -12.17 14.54 -3.73
N ASP A 386 -12.95 14.45 -2.66
CA ASP A 386 -13.45 15.62 -1.93
C ASP A 386 -12.30 16.39 -1.27
N GLN A 387 -11.36 15.67 -0.66
CA GLN A 387 -10.16 16.21 -0.02
C GLN A 387 -8.97 15.30 -0.31
N ALA A 388 -7.80 15.89 -0.53
CA ALA A 388 -6.55 15.17 -0.70
C ALA A 388 -5.37 16.00 -0.20
N VAL A 389 -4.35 15.32 0.33
CA VAL A 389 -3.12 15.92 0.84
C VAL A 389 -1.91 15.13 0.38
N PHE A 390 -0.78 15.82 0.27
CA PHE A 390 0.53 15.26 -0.05
C PHE A 390 1.57 15.81 0.93
N ASP A 391 2.34 14.94 1.57
CA ASP A 391 3.35 15.34 2.57
C ASP A 391 4.80 15.37 2.05
N GLY A 392 4.96 15.32 0.73
CA GLY A 392 6.25 15.15 0.06
C GLY A 392 6.57 13.71 -0.28
N ARG A 393 5.87 12.73 0.30
CA ARG A 393 6.10 11.30 0.05
C ARG A 393 4.80 10.52 -0.20
N ARG A 394 3.75 10.80 0.57
CA ARG A 394 2.51 10.05 0.61
C ARG A 394 1.34 10.94 0.22
N ILE A 395 0.47 10.44 -0.66
CA ILE A 395 -0.81 11.02 -1.02
C ILE A 395 -1.90 10.29 -0.25
N THR A 396 -2.72 11.02 0.51
CA THR A 396 -3.97 10.48 1.03
C THR A 396 -5.14 11.30 0.55
N ALA A 397 -6.26 10.65 0.23
CA ALA A 397 -7.47 11.33 -0.18
C ALA A 397 -8.72 10.62 0.33
N LYS A 398 -9.79 11.38 0.52
CA LYS A 398 -11.09 10.86 0.90
C LYS A 398 -12.19 11.46 0.04
N ARG A 399 -13.21 10.67 -0.26
CA ARG A 399 -14.36 11.06 -1.06
C ARG A 399 -15.62 10.36 -0.59
N THR A 400 -16.74 10.93 -0.96
CA THR A 400 -18.07 10.36 -0.77
C THR A 400 -18.65 10.02 -2.13
N TYR A 401 -19.12 8.79 -2.35
CA TYR A 401 -19.69 8.39 -3.63
C TYR A 401 -21.06 9.03 -3.79
N ARG A 402 -21.29 9.69 -4.93
CA ARG A 402 -22.52 10.45 -5.22
C ARG A 402 -23.21 9.99 -6.49
N ASP A 403 -22.56 9.13 -7.26
CA ASP A 403 -23.07 8.57 -8.50
C ASP A 403 -23.02 7.04 -8.44
N VAL A 404 -24.03 6.38 -9.00
CA VAL A 404 -24.05 4.90 -9.10
C VAL A 404 -22.83 4.37 -9.86
N ARG A 405 -22.31 5.16 -10.82
CA ARG A 405 -21.11 4.85 -11.57
C ARG A 405 -19.85 4.85 -10.70
N ASP A 406 -19.84 5.51 -9.55
CA ASP A 406 -18.71 5.44 -8.61
C ASP A 406 -18.47 4.01 -8.09
N ILE A 407 -19.52 3.18 -8.05
CA ILE A 407 -19.48 1.82 -7.51
C ILE A 407 -18.95 0.84 -8.56
N GLU A 408 -17.66 0.51 -8.46
CA GLU A 408 -16.91 -0.33 -9.41
C GLU A 408 -17.35 -1.79 -9.47
N ASN A 409 -17.98 -2.30 -8.41
CA ASN A 409 -18.40 -3.69 -8.40
C ASN A 409 -19.67 -3.88 -9.25
N LEU A 410 -19.47 -4.10 -10.55
CA LEU A 410 -20.54 -4.38 -11.52
C LEU A 410 -21.28 -5.69 -11.25
N LYS A 411 -20.77 -6.57 -10.38
CA LYS A 411 -21.48 -7.78 -9.94
C LYS A 411 -22.58 -7.47 -8.92
N LEU A 412 -22.60 -6.25 -8.35
CA LEU A 412 -23.69 -5.82 -7.48
C LEU A 412 -24.97 -5.59 -8.31
N PRO A 413 -26.13 -6.10 -7.87
CA PRO A 413 -27.40 -5.77 -8.50
C PRO A 413 -27.60 -4.26 -8.61
N GLU A 414 -28.10 -3.79 -9.75
CA GLU A 414 -28.32 -2.35 -10.01
C GLU A 414 -29.13 -1.68 -8.90
N ARG A 415 -30.18 -2.34 -8.41
CA ARG A 415 -30.98 -1.85 -7.29
C ARG A 415 -30.17 -1.63 -6.01
N ILE A 416 -29.16 -2.46 -5.70
CA ILE A 416 -28.30 -2.28 -4.53
C ILE A 416 -27.37 -1.08 -4.72
N ARG A 417 -26.84 -0.90 -5.93
CA ARG A 417 -26.03 0.29 -6.25
C ARG A 417 -26.87 1.57 -6.15
N ASN A 418 -28.08 1.56 -6.68
CA ASN A 418 -29.01 2.68 -6.61
C ASN A 418 -29.39 2.96 -5.14
N GLN A 419 -29.73 1.94 -4.35
CA GLN A 419 -30.00 2.12 -2.92
C GLN A 419 -28.83 2.74 -2.14
N ALA A 420 -27.59 2.39 -2.48
CA ALA A 420 -26.42 2.96 -1.83
C ALA A 420 -26.29 4.48 -2.06
N ILE A 421 -26.77 4.99 -3.19
CA ILE A 421 -26.73 6.43 -3.52
C ILE A 421 -28.05 7.11 -3.13
N ASP A 422 -29.17 6.60 -3.63
CA ASP A 422 -30.51 7.21 -3.54
C ASP A 422 -31.06 7.28 -2.11
N ASN A 423 -30.77 6.28 -1.27
CA ASN A 423 -31.20 6.29 0.13
C ASN A 423 -30.26 7.08 1.05
N GLY A 424 -29.32 7.85 0.47
CA GLY A 424 -28.45 8.76 1.22
C GLY A 424 -27.30 8.09 1.98
N TRP A 425 -27.03 6.80 1.73
CA TRP A 425 -25.91 6.11 2.36
C TRP A 425 -24.57 6.66 1.89
N ASN A 426 -24.47 7.06 0.60
CA ASN A 426 -23.36 7.79 0.00
C ASN A 426 -22.00 7.23 0.47
N PRO A 427 -21.65 5.99 0.07
CA PRO A 427 -20.54 5.27 0.69
C PRO A 427 -19.22 6.03 0.47
N PRO A 428 -18.38 6.14 1.50
CA PRO A 428 -17.06 6.72 1.36
C PRO A 428 -16.09 5.84 0.56
N GLY A 429 -15.11 6.51 -0.03
CA GLY A 429 -13.89 5.90 -0.53
C GLY A 429 -12.65 6.68 -0.12
N TRP A 430 -11.55 5.96 0.07
CA TRP A 430 -10.26 6.52 0.46
C TRP A 430 -9.17 6.06 -0.51
N LEU A 431 -8.13 6.87 -0.60
CA LEU A 431 -6.93 6.62 -1.37
C LEU A 431 -5.73 6.84 -0.44
N ASP A 432 -4.75 5.96 -0.55
CA ASP A 432 -3.45 6.09 0.07
C ASP A 432 -2.42 5.59 -0.94
N LEU A 433 -1.48 6.44 -1.30
CA LEU A 433 -0.41 6.11 -2.23
C LEU A 433 0.88 6.66 -1.65
N ASP A 434 1.86 5.79 -1.45
CA ASP A 434 3.21 6.16 -1.11
C ASP A 434 4.06 6.23 -2.38
N THR A 435 4.97 7.20 -2.41
CA THR A 435 5.99 7.26 -3.46
C THR A 435 7.00 6.15 -3.21
N SER A 436 7.08 5.26 -4.18
CA SER A 436 8.05 4.19 -4.25
C SER A 436 8.88 4.38 -5.52
N ILE A 437 9.99 3.66 -5.63
CA ILE A 437 10.82 3.72 -6.82
C ILE A 437 11.01 2.31 -7.33
N ASP A 438 10.73 2.13 -8.62
CA ASP A 438 11.13 0.90 -9.26
C ASP A 438 12.65 0.88 -9.37
N ALA A 439 13.28 0.05 -8.54
CA ALA A 439 14.74 -0.05 -8.51
C ALA A 439 15.34 -0.48 -9.87
N GLU A 440 14.58 -1.18 -10.73
CA GLU A 440 15.00 -1.66 -12.06
C GLU A 440 15.02 -0.55 -13.10
N THR A 441 13.96 0.25 -13.20
CA THR A 441 13.89 1.32 -14.21
C THR A 441 14.45 2.63 -13.69
N GLY A 442 14.36 2.84 -12.37
CA GLY A 442 14.64 4.10 -11.70
C GLY A 442 13.49 5.08 -11.74
N ASP A 443 12.34 4.65 -12.27
CA ASP A 443 11.16 5.48 -12.34
C ASP A 443 10.44 5.48 -11.00
N MET A 444 9.85 6.63 -10.67
CA MET A 444 8.94 6.70 -9.55
C MET A 444 7.64 5.99 -9.89
N VAL A 445 7.16 5.23 -8.93
CA VAL A 445 5.84 4.61 -8.92
C VAL A 445 5.07 5.05 -7.67
N LEU A 446 3.75 5.04 -7.76
CA LEU A 446 2.88 5.28 -6.61
C LEU A 446 2.25 3.97 -6.19
N GLU A 447 2.64 3.47 -5.02
CA GLU A 447 2.19 2.18 -4.50
C GLU A 447 1.32 2.41 -3.27
N GLY A 448 0.19 1.71 -3.19
CA GLY A 448 -0.65 1.82 -2.01
C GLY A 448 -1.96 1.11 -2.18
N SER A 449 -3.06 1.73 -1.74
CA SER A 449 -4.37 1.12 -1.75
C SER A 449 -5.49 2.12 -1.92
N THR A 450 -6.61 1.61 -2.44
CA THR A 450 -7.91 2.25 -2.36
C THR A 450 -8.77 1.48 -1.38
N TRP A 451 -9.67 2.17 -0.68
CA TRP A 451 -10.65 1.55 0.19
C TRP A 451 -12.04 2.00 -0.21
N ALA A 452 -12.97 1.06 -0.13
CA ALA A 452 -14.40 1.32 -0.22
C ALA A 452 -15.11 0.52 0.87
N LEU A 453 -16.27 1.00 1.31
CA LEU A 453 -17.11 0.21 2.20
C LEU A 453 -17.72 -0.98 1.45
N HIS A 454 -17.95 -2.05 2.22
CA HIS A 454 -18.72 -3.19 1.75
C HIS A 454 -20.11 -3.19 2.35
N VAL A 455 -21.03 -3.79 1.60
CA VAL A 455 -22.39 -4.05 2.07
C VAL A 455 -22.71 -5.54 1.95
N THR A 456 -23.36 -6.07 2.98
CA THR A 456 -24.14 -7.31 2.85
C THR A 456 -25.57 -6.95 2.51
N TYR A 457 -26.16 -7.69 1.59
CA TYR A 457 -27.56 -7.55 1.17
C TYR A 457 -28.20 -8.93 1.10
N SER A 458 -29.48 -9.00 1.45
CA SER A 458 -30.23 -10.25 1.49
C SER A 458 -30.70 -10.60 0.07
N SER A 459 -30.49 -11.86 -0.34
CA SER A 459 -30.95 -12.41 -1.63
C SER A 459 -31.98 -13.54 -1.45
N PHE A 460 -32.69 -13.57 -0.31
CA PHE A 460 -33.61 -14.68 -0.02
C PHE A 460 -35.02 -14.42 -0.58
N PHE A 461 -35.39 -15.28 -1.54
CA PHE A 461 -36.74 -15.56 -2.08
C PHE A 461 -37.78 -14.43 -2.06
N GLY A 462 -38.00 -13.84 -3.25
CA GLY A 462 -39.27 -13.21 -3.60
C GLY A 462 -39.40 -11.70 -3.36
N ASP A 463 -38.52 -11.09 -2.58
CA ASP A 463 -38.46 -9.64 -2.38
C ASP A 463 -37.14 -9.05 -2.91
N PRO A 464 -37.16 -7.81 -3.44
CA PRO A 464 -35.99 -7.25 -4.09
C PRO A 464 -34.88 -6.95 -3.06
N PRO A 465 -33.61 -7.19 -3.42
CA PRO A 465 -32.49 -7.17 -2.46
C PRO A 465 -32.33 -5.76 -1.86
N ASN A 466 -32.20 -5.70 -0.53
CA ASN A 466 -31.91 -4.47 0.23
C ASN A 466 -30.58 -4.62 0.97
N ILE A 467 -29.89 -3.50 1.19
CA ILE A 467 -28.67 -3.47 2.01
C ILE A 467 -29.04 -3.77 3.47
N ASP A 468 -28.51 -4.88 4.00
CA ASP A 468 -28.76 -5.31 5.38
C ASP A 468 -27.76 -4.69 6.36
N ARG A 469 -26.49 -4.53 5.94
CA ARG A 469 -25.41 -4.05 6.80
C ARG A 469 -24.22 -3.52 6.01
N ILE A 470 -23.57 -2.48 6.55
CA ILE A 470 -22.24 -1.99 6.13
C ILE A 470 -21.15 -2.68 6.96
N HIS A 471 -20.06 -3.06 6.32
CA HIS A 471 -18.84 -3.57 6.96
C HIS A 471 -17.70 -2.58 6.88
N SER A 472 -16.68 -2.81 7.70
CA SER A 472 -15.43 -2.06 7.68
C SER A 472 -14.80 -2.03 6.28
N PRO A 473 -14.10 -0.94 5.93
CA PRO A 473 -13.42 -0.81 4.66
C PRO A 473 -12.29 -1.84 4.51
N TYR A 474 -12.00 -2.23 3.28
CA TYR A 474 -10.95 -3.18 2.90
C TYR A 474 -10.03 -2.54 1.86
N PRO A 475 -8.71 -2.81 1.92
CA PRO A 475 -7.77 -2.29 0.95
C PRO A 475 -7.84 -3.08 -0.35
N ARG A 476 -7.78 -2.37 -1.48
CA ARG A 476 -7.44 -2.91 -2.79
C ARG A 476 -6.15 -2.24 -3.25
N SER A 477 -5.10 -3.04 -3.47
CA SER A 477 -3.79 -2.54 -3.87
C SER A 477 -3.83 -1.78 -5.20
N ARG A 478 -2.93 -0.81 -5.32
CA ARG A 478 -2.72 0.04 -6.49
C ARG A 478 -1.23 0.23 -6.72
N VAL A 479 -0.82 0.20 -7.98
CA VAL A 479 0.51 0.60 -8.43
C VAL A 479 0.31 1.49 -9.64
N LEU A 480 0.64 2.77 -9.52
CA LEU A 480 0.51 3.74 -10.60
C LEU A 480 1.87 4.11 -11.17
N GLN A 481 1.94 4.23 -12.48
CA GLN A 481 3.11 4.71 -13.21
C GLN A 481 2.83 6.06 -13.84
N LYS A 482 3.83 6.93 -13.95
CA LYS A 482 3.61 8.27 -14.51
C LYS A 482 3.31 8.20 -16.01
N SER A 483 2.23 8.84 -16.44
CA SER A 483 1.85 8.95 -17.85
C SER A 483 2.38 10.28 -18.43
N GLY A 484 3.12 10.17 -19.55
CA GLY A 484 3.71 11.32 -20.25
C GLY A 484 5.08 11.79 -19.73
N THR A 485 5.75 12.65 -20.51
CA THR A 485 7.13 13.14 -20.25
C THR A 485 7.19 14.52 -19.57
N GLY A 486 6.05 15.06 -19.14
CA GLY A 486 5.97 16.38 -18.50
C GLY A 486 6.41 16.34 -17.04
N PHE A 487 7.33 17.25 -16.67
CA PHE A 487 7.68 17.51 -15.28
C PHE A 487 6.79 18.64 -14.74
N GLU A 488 5.95 18.33 -13.76
CA GLU A 488 5.19 19.31 -12.99
C GLU A 488 5.60 19.16 -11.52
N VAL A 489 6.04 20.26 -10.90
CA VAL A 489 6.60 20.25 -9.55
C VAL A 489 5.52 20.60 -8.52
N ALA A 490 5.37 19.78 -7.48
CA ALA A 490 4.43 20.03 -6.38
C ALA A 490 4.89 21.14 -5.42
N GLU A 491 3.93 21.89 -4.89
CA GLU A 491 4.17 22.88 -3.82
C GLU A 491 4.58 22.15 -2.53
N GLY A 492 5.73 22.53 -1.95
CA GLY A 492 6.32 21.85 -0.79
C GLY A 492 7.46 20.87 -1.12
N ALA A 493 7.72 20.59 -2.41
CA ALA A 493 8.99 20.01 -2.84
C ALA A 493 10.14 20.97 -2.48
N ALA A 494 11.32 20.44 -2.14
CA ALA A 494 12.46 21.29 -1.79
C ALA A 494 12.69 22.37 -2.86
N SER A 495 12.96 23.61 -2.44
CA SER A 495 12.88 24.83 -3.27
C SER A 495 13.91 24.96 -4.40
N ASN A 496 14.75 23.93 -4.60
CA ASN A 496 15.97 24.01 -5.42
C ASN A 496 15.88 23.17 -6.71
N PHE A 497 14.68 22.76 -7.13
CA PHE A 497 14.48 21.63 -8.05
C PHE A 497 13.83 22.02 -9.39
N VAL A 498 14.50 22.88 -10.16
CA VAL A 498 14.38 22.91 -11.62
C VAL A 498 15.81 22.80 -12.19
N PRO A 499 16.09 21.89 -13.14
CA PRO A 499 17.39 21.85 -13.81
C PRO A 499 17.74 23.15 -14.54
#